data_AF-A0A401PPN1-F1
#
_entry.id   AF-A0A401PPN1-F1
#
_cell.length_a   1.000
_cell.length_b   1.000
_cell.length_c   1.000
_cell.angle_alpha   90.00
_cell.angle_beta   90.00
_cell.angle_gamma   90.00
#
_symmetry.space_group_name_H-M   'P 1'
#
loop_
_entity.id
_entity.type
_entity.pdbx_description
1 polymer ?
#
loop_
_entity_poly.entity_id
_entity_poly.type
_entity_poly.pdbx_seq_one_letter_code
_entity_poly.pdbx_strand_id
1 'polypeptide(L)'
;MDKYTTLTLPIMDKYTTLTLQIIDKYTALTLPILDKYTALTLTIMDKHAALTLPIIDKYTALTLPIMDKYTALTLQIMDKYTALTLPIIDKYAALTLPIIDKYSALTLPTMDKYAAVTLPIIDKYTALTLPIMDKYTALTLLIMDKYAALTLPTMDKYAALTLPVIDKYAALTLPIMDKYAALTLPIMDKYTVLTLPVMDKYAALTLPIMD
;
A
#
# COMPACT_ATOMS: atom_id res chain seq x y z
N MET A 1 55.02 41.04 -15.66
CA MET A 1 54.13 39.93 -16.05
C MET A 1 55.03 38.73 -16.18
N ASP A 2 55.13 37.92 -15.12
CA ASP A 2 56.13 36.86 -15.08
C ASP A 2 55.77 35.77 -16.09
N LYS A 3 56.80 35.12 -16.65
CA LYS A 3 56.71 34.08 -17.69
C LYS A 3 55.65 33.01 -17.38
N TYR A 4 55.38 32.78 -16.11
CA TYR A 4 54.28 31.98 -15.57
C TYR A 4 52.91 32.43 -16.08
N THR A 5 52.51 33.68 -15.84
CA THR A 5 51.22 34.23 -16.29
C THR A 5 51.09 34.19 -17.81
N THR A 6 52.18 34.38 -18.54
CA THR A 6 52.18 34.31 -20.02
C THR A 6 51.94 32.90 -20.55
N LEU A 7 52.33 31.86 -19.81
CA LEU A 7 52.14 30.45 -20.20
C LEU A 7 50.86 29.81 -19.67
N THR A 8 50.40 30.18 -18.47
CA THR A 8 49.24 29.56 -17.83
C THR A 8 47.91 30.15 -18.27
N LEU A 9 47.85 31.46 -18.52
CA LEU A 9 46.61 32.14 -18.95
C LEU A 9 46.03 31.55 -20.26
N PRO A 10 46.82 31.35 -21.33
CA PRO A 10 46.29 30.78 -22.58
C PRO A 10 45.82 29.32 -22.45
N ILE A 11 46.42 28.55 -21.53
CA ILE A 11 46.02 27.17 -21.23
C ILE A 11 44.65 27.17 -20.53
N MET A 12 44.46 28.09 -19.57
CA MET A 12 43.21 28.24 -18.83
C MET A 12 42.08 28.77 -19.72
N ASP A 13 42.37 29.71 -20.62
CA ASP A 13 41.39 30.23 -21.59
C ASP A 13 40.94 29.13 -22.55
N LYS A 14 41.88 28.30 -23.03
CA LYS A 14 41.58 27.15 -23.89
C LYS A 14 40.75 26.10 -23.15
N TYR A 15 41.09 25.78 -21.90
CA TYR A 15 40.32 24.86 -21.07
C TYR A 15 38.88 25.36 -20.87
N THR A 16 38.73 26.64 -20.53
CA THR A 16 37.43 27.28 -20.28
C THR A 16 36.56 27.28 -21.55
N THR A 17 37.14 27.67 -22.69
CA THR A 17 36.44 27.70 -23.98
C THR A 17 35.98 26.30 -24.39
N LEU A 18 36.86 25.30 -24.28
CA LEU A 18 36.55 23.92 -24.60
C LEU A 18 35.44 23.37 -23.69
N THR A 19 35.52 23.66 -22.39
CA THR A 19 34.54 23.23 -21.40
C THR A 19 33.17 23.82 -21.68
N LEU A 20 33.09 25.13 -21.95
CA LEU A 20 31.83 25.80 -22.30
C LEU A 20 31.20 25.22 -23.56
N GLN A 21 31.97 25.01 -24.63
CA GLN A 21 31.46 24.42 -25.88
C GLN A 21 30.88 23.01 -25.67
N ILE A 22 31.51 22.19 -24.82
CA ILE A 22 31.04 20.85 -24.50
C ILE A 22 29.77 20.91 -23.65
N ILE A 23 29.71 21.80 -22.65
CA ILE A 23 28.52 22.02 -21.82
C ILE A 23 27.33 22.51 -22.66
N ASP A 24 27.55 23.45 -23.57
CA ASP A 24 26.49 23.96 -24.46
C ASP A 24 25.93 22.85 -25.33
N LYS A 25 26.81 22.02 -25.92
CA LYS A 25 26.41 20.88 -26.74
C LYS A 25 25.68 19.81 -25.93
N TYR A 26 26.18 19.51 -24.73
CA TYR A 26 25.52 18.59 -23.81
C TYR A 26 24.12 19.08 -23.47
N THR A 27 23.98 20.34 -23.08
CA THR A 27 22.71 20.96 -22.69
C THR A 27 21.73 20.97 -23.86
N ALA A 28 22.17 21.37 -25.05
CA ALA A 28 21.32 21.40 -26.25
C ALA A 28 20.79 20.02 -26.65
N LEU A 29 21.53 18.95 -26.38
CA LEU A 29 21.11 17.57 -26.69
C LEU A 29 20.27 16.94 -25.58
N THR A 30 20.57 17.23 -24.32
CA THR A 30 19.93 16.57 -23.16
C THR A 30 18.63 17.23 -22.75
N LEU A 31 18.55 18.57 -22.78
CA LEU A 31 17.38 19.31 -22.31
C LEU A 31 16.09 18.92 -23.07
N PRO A 32 16.07 18.85 -24.43
CA PRO A 32 14.87 18.44 -25.15
C PRO A 32 14.43 17.00 -24.88
N ILE A 33 15.35 16.12 -24.49
CA ILE A 33 15.06 14.72 -24.14
C ILE A 33 14.42 14.66 -22.76
N LEU A 34 14.97 15.42 -21.81
CA LEU A 34 14.44 15.52 -20.45
C LEU A 34 13.04 16.16 -20.42
N ASP A 35 12.80 17.18 -21.24
CA ASP A 35 11.48 17.81 -21.38
C ASP A 35 10.44 16.81 -21.91
N LYS A 36 10.81 16.05 -22.96
CA LYS A 36 9.94 14.99 -23.51
C LYS A 36 9.67 13.89 -22.50
N TYR A 37 10.68 13.45 -21.76
CA TYR A 37 10.54 12.46 -20.70
C TYR A 37 9.58 12.94 -19.61
N THR A 38 9.73 14.18 -19.17
CA THR A 38 8.91 14.79 -18.12
C THR A 38 7.46 14.93 -18.57
N ALA A 39 7.22 15.46 -19.77
CA ALA A 39 5.87 15.62 -20.32
C ALA A 39 5.16 14.28 -20.53
N LEU A 40 5.89 13.27 -21.03
CA LEU A 40 5.38 11.91 -21.18
C LEU A 40 5.01 11.30 -19.82
N THR A 41 5.90 11.40 -18.84
CA THR A 41 5.71 10.86 -17.49
C THR A 41 4.46 11.45 -16.85
N LEU A 42 4.31 12.77 -16.92
CA LEU A 42 3.16 13.49 -16.37
C LEU A 42 1.85 13.05 -17.04
N THR A 43 1.84 12.95 -18.38
CA THR A 43 0.68 12.47 -19.15
C THR A 43 0.27 11.05 -18.75
N ILE A 44 1.24 10.17 -18.50
CA ILE A 44 0.96 8.78 -18.10
C ILE A 44 0.44 8.72 -16.66
N MET A 45 1.01 9.52 -15.74
CA MET A 45 0.50 9.65 -14.37
C MET A 45 -0.94 10.15 -14.34
N ASP A 46 -1.28 11.18 -15.12
CA ASP A 46 -2.64 11.70 -15.21
C ASP A 46 -3.62 10.64 -15.72
N LYS A 47 -3.23 9.88 -16.75
CA LYS A 47 -4.04 8.76 -17.26
C LYS A 47 -4.19 7.65 -16.23
N HIS A 48 -3.14 7.33 -15.48
CA HIS A 48 -3.21 6.35 -14.41
C HIS A 48 -4.22 6.80 -13.34
N ALA A 49 -4.09 8.02 -12.84
CA ALA A 49 -4.99 8.58 -11.82
C ALA A 49 -6.45 8.62 -12.31
N ALA A 50 -6.69 9.05 -13.55
CA ALA A 50 -8.03 9.09 -14.14
C ALA A 50 -8.67 7.71 -14.27
N LEU A 51 -7.88 6.64 -14.44
CA LEU A 51 -8.38 5.27 -14.51
C LEU A 51 -8.55 4.64 -13.12
N THR A 52 -7.66 4.92 -12.17
CA THR A 52 -7.66 4.26 -10.85
C THR A 52 -8.61 4.89 -9.85
N LEU A 53 -8.70 6.23 -9.80
CA LEU A 53 -9.55 6.93 -8.82
C LEU A 53 -11.01 6.49 -8.88
N PRO A 54 -11.68 6.45 -10.06
CA PRO A 54 -13.08 6.04 -10.12
C PRO A 54 -13.32 4.59 -9.65
N ILE A 55 -12.34 3.72 -9.83
CA ILE A 55 -12.43 2.32 -9.39
C ILE A 55 -12.31 2.24 -7.87
N ILE A 56 -11.40 3.00 -7.27
CA ILE A 56 -11.22 3.09 -5.82
C ILE A 56 -12.48 3.67 -5.17
N ASP A 57 -13.04 4.74 -5.74
CA ASP A 57 -14.27 5.35 -5.26
C ASP A 57 -15.43 4.37 -5.32
N LYS A 58 -15.57 3.65 -6.44
CA LYS A 58 -16.59 2.61 -6.60
C LYS A 58 -16.40 1.47 -5.60
N TYR A 59 -15.17 1.00 -5.41
CA TYR A 59 -14.86 -0.03 -4.42
C TYR A 59 -15.27 0.41 -3.01
N THR A 60 -14.93 1.64 -2.63
CA THR A 60 -15.25 2.21 -1.32
C THR A 60 -16.75 2.34 -1.11
N ALA A 61 -17.46 2.92 -2.09
CA ALA A 61 -18.92 3.09 -2.06
C ALA A 61 -19.68 1.76 -1.96
N LEU A 62 -19.09 0.68 -2.47
CA LEU A 62 -19.67 -0.65 -2.48
C LEU A 62 -19.37 -1.45 -1.20
N THR A 63 -18.16 -1.30 -0.65
CA THR A 63 -17.70 -2.07 0.52
C THR A 63 -18.16 -1.47 1.84
N LEU A 64 -18.15 -0.15 1.99
CA LEU A 64 -18.50 0.52 3.25
C LEU A 64 -19.92 0.18 3.73
N PRO A 65 -20.98 0.26 2.89
CA PRO A 65 -22.34 -0.07 3.35
C PRO A 65 -22.53 -1.53 3.73
N ILE A 66 -21.73 -2.44 3.16
CA ILE A 66 -21.76 -3.87 3.51
C ILE A 66 -21.17 -4.06 4.91
N MET A 67 -20.06 -3.39 5.21
CA MET A 67 -19.42 -3.44 6.53
C MET A 67 -20.31 -2.83 7.62
N ASP A 68 -20.99 -1.73 7.32
CA ASP A 68 -21.94 -1.10 8.25
C ASP A 68 -23.11 -2.05 8.56
N LYS A 69 -23.67 -2.69 7.52
CA LYS A 69 -24.74 -3.68 7.68
C LYS A 69 -24.27 -4.88 8.51
N TYR A 70 -23.06 -5.39 8.26
CA TYR A 70 -22.48 -6.48 9.04
C TYR A 70 -22.37 -6.13 10.52
N THR A 71 -21.84 -4.94 10.82
CA THR A 71 -21.64 -4.45 12.18
C THR A 71 -22.97 -4.30 12.91
N ALA A 72 -23.93 -3.59 12.32
CA ALA A 72 -25.25 -3.35 12.92
C ALA A 72 -25.98 -4.66 13.23
N LEU A 73 -25.86 -5.64 12.34
CA LEU A 73 -26.55 -6.91 12.44
C LEU A 73 -25.90 -7.85 13.44
N THR A 74 -24.57 -7.85 13.52
CA THR A 74 -23.81 -8.55 14.56
C THR A 74 -24.21 -8.03 15.95
N LEU A 75 -24.31 -6.71 16.10
CA LEU A 75 -24.73 -6.07 17.35
C LEU A 75 -26.16 -6.47 17.72
N GLN A 76 -27.10 -6.42 16.77
CA GLN A 76 -28.49 -6.84 16.99
C GLN A 76 -28.59 -8.31 17.43
N ILE A 77 -27.78 -9.20 16.86
CA ILE A 77 -27.76 -10.62 17.24
C ILE A 77 -27.20 -10.80 18.66
N MET A 78 -26.13 -10.10 19.00
CA MET A 78 -25.53 -10.12 20.33
C MET A 78 -26.49 -9.59 21.40
N ASP A 79 -27.23 -8.53 21.11
CA ASP A 79 -28.26 -7.99 22.00
C ASP A 79 -29.38 -9.02 22.24
N LYS A 80 -29.87 -9.67 21.17
CA LYS A 80 -30.87 -10.74 21.29
C LYS A 80 -30.37 -11.92 22.10
N TYR A 81 -29.13 -12.34 21.86
CA TYR A 81 -28.50 -13.42 22.60
C TYR A 81 -28.43 -13.07 24.09
N THR A 82 -27.96 -11.87 24.43
CA THR A 82 -27.84 -11.39 25.82
C THR A 82 -29.21 -11.31 26.50
N ALA A 83 -30.20 -10.73 25.82
CA ALA A 83 -31.56 -10.60 26.34
C ALA A 83 -32.24 -11.95 26.62
N LEU A 84 -31.91 -13.00 25.86
CA LEU A 84 -32.46 -14.34 26.06
C LEU A 84 -31.67 -15.17 27.07
N THR A 85 -30.34 -15.02 27.13
CA THR A 85 -29.48 -15.85 27.99
C THR A 85 -29.43 -15.36 29.43
N LEU A 86 -29.39 -14.04 29.66
CA LEU A 86 -29.27 -13.47 31.01
C LEU A 86 -30.41 -13.89 31.94
N PRO A 87 -31.71 -13.82 31.57
CA PRO A 87 -32.80 -14.25 32.44
C PRO A 87 -32.77 -15.75 32.77
N ILE A 88 -32.22 -16.57 31.86
CA ILE A 88 -32.09 -18.03 32.06
C ILE A 88 -30.99 -18.31 33.08
N ILE A 89 -29.86 -17.60 32.98
CA ILE A 89 -28.75 -17.68 33.94
C ILE A 89 -29.23 -17.22 35.33
N ASP A 90 -29.94 -16.10 35.42
CA ASP A 90 -30.50 -15.60 36.69
C ASP A 90 -31.47 -16.62 37.30
N LYS A 91 -32.35 -17.20 36.49
CA LYS A 91 -33.28 -18.24 36.93
C LYS A 91 -32.57 -19.52 37.37
N TYR A 92 -31.51 -19.91 36.66
CA TYR A 92 -30.67 -21.04 37.04
C TYR A 92 -30.06 -20.81 38.42
N ALA A 93 -29.41 -19.66 38.63
CA ALA A 93 -28.75 -19.30 39.88
C ALA A 93 -29.75 -19.26 41.04
N ALA A 94 -30.91 -18.61 40.85
CA ALA A 94 -31.95 -18.49 41.86
C ALA A 94 -32.53 -19.85 42.29
N LEU A 95 -32.60 -20.83 41.39
CA LEU A 95 -33.14 -22.16 41.69
C LEU A 95 -32.07 -23.14 42.21
N THR A 96 -30.82 -23.02 41.78
CA THR A 96 -29.74 -23.94 42.16
C THR A 96 -29.06 -23.58 43.48
N LEU A 97 -28.82 -22.29 43.77
CA LEU A 97 -28.17 -21.85 45.01
C LEU A 97 -28.88 -22.39 46.27
N PRO A 98 -30.21 -22.28 46.43
CA PRO A 98 -30.89 -22.80 47.61
C PRO A 98 -30.87 -24.33 47.72
N ILE A 99 -30.73 -25.04 46.59
CA ILE A 99 -30.63 -26.50 46.56
C ILE A 99 -29.24 -26.93 47.01
N ILE A 100 -28.19 -26.24 46.55
CA ILE A 100 -26.80 -26.46 46.97
C ILE A 100 -26.65 -26.22 48.49
N ASP A 101 -27.23 -25.14 49.00
CA ASP A 101 -27.24 -24.83 50.44
C ASP A 101 -27.97 -25.87 51.29
N LYS A 102 -28.97 -26.56 50.72
CA LYS A 102 -29.65 -27.68 51.39
C LYS A 102 -28.91 -29.01 51.23
N TYR A 103 -28.16 -29.17 50.15
CA TYR A 103 -27.38 -30.38 49.86
C TYR A 103 -26.25 -30.57 50.85
N SER A 104 -25.62 -29.49 51.30
CA SER A 104 -24.65 -29.52 52.41
C SER A 104 -25.25 -30.03 53.72
N ALA A 105 -26.58 -30.11 53.85
CA ALA A 105 -27.30 -30.57 55.04
C ALA A 105 -27.95 -31.96 54.93
N LEU A 106 -28.34 -32.46 53.74
CA LEU A 106 -29.03 -33.76 53.55
C LEU A 106 -28.74 -34.35 52.15
N THR A 107 -28.38 -35.63 52.06
CA THR A 107 -27.98 -36.27 50.78
C THR A 107 -28.94 -37.36 50.27
N LEU A 108 -28.93 -37.49 48.94
CA LEU A 108 -29.76 -38.26 47.98
C LEU A 108 -31.01 -37.57 47.40
N PRO A 109 -32.11 -37.27 48.13
CA PRO A 109 -33.30 -36.64 47.54
C PRO A 109 -33.04 -35.24 46.96
N THR A 110 -31.98 -34.60 47.45
CA THR A 110 -31.54 -33.27 47.04
C THR A 110 -30.84 -33.31 45.66
N MET A 111 -30.26 -34.45 45.28
CA MET A 111 -29.59 -34.65 43.98
C MET A 111 -30.61 -34.75 42.83
N ASP A 112 -31.67 -35.53 43.02
CA ASP A 112 -32.74 -35.68 42.02
C ASP A 112 -33.49 -34.36 41.80
N LYS A 113 -33.71 -33.58 42.87
CA LYS A 113 -34.29 -32.23 42.78
C LYS A 113 -33.39 -31.27 42.03
N TYR A 114 -32.08 -31.32 42.26
CA TYR A 114 -31.11 -30.52 41.53
C TYR A 114 -31.16 -30.84 40.03
N ALA A 115 -31.13 -32.13 39.66
CA ALA A 115 -31.20 -32.57 38.27
C ALA A 115 -32.52 -32.18 37.59
N ALA A 116 -33.66 -32.37 38.27
CA ALA A 116 -34.99 -32.02 37.75
C ALA A 116 -35.17 -30.51 37.50
N VAL A 117 -34.40 -29.66 38.20
CA VAL A 117 -34.41 -28.20 38.01
C VAL A 117 -33.42 -27.76 36.94
N THR A 118 -32.23 -28.35 36.90
CA THR A 118 -31.15 -27.95 35.98
C THR A 118 -31.39 -28.36 34.53
N LEU A 119 -31.79 -29.61 34.28
CA LEU A 119 -32.00 -30.14 32.92
C LEU A 119 -32.97 -29.28 32.07
N PRO A 120 -34.18 -28.94 32.55
CA PRO A 120 -35.11 -28.12 31.77
C PRO A 120 -34.62 -26.70 31.47
N ILE A 121 -33.72 -26.16 32.31
CA ILE A 121 -33.12 -24.83 32.10
C ILE A 121 -32.04 -24.91 31.02
N ILE A 122 -31.21 -25.96 31.05
CA ILE A 122 -30.20 -26.24 30.01
C ILE A 122 -30.88 -26.49 28.66
N ASP A 123 -31.98 -27.24 28.62
CA ASP A 123 -32.74 -27.49 27.39
C ASP A 123 -33.31 -26.19 26.81
N LYS A 124 -33.88 -25.32 27.66
CA LYS A 124 -34.38 -24.00 27.24
C LYS A 124 -33.26 -23.08 26.74
N TYR A 125 -32.13 -23.08 27.42
CA TYR A 125 -30.95 -22.33 26.99
C TYR A 125 -30.51 -22.78 25.59
N THR A 126 -30.38 -24.09 25.40
CA THR A 126 -29.94 -24.69 24.12
C THR A 126 -30.94 -24.41 23.00
N ALA A 127 -32.23 -24.59 23.25
CA ALA A 127 -33.30 -24.33 22.27
C ALA A 127 -33.38 -22.86 21.83
N LEU A 128 -32.99 -21.92 22.68
CA LEU A 128 -32.97 -20.48 22.35
C LEU A 128 -31.66 -20.04 21.69
N THR A 129 -30.53 -20.61 22.11
CA THR A 129 -29.21 -20.18 21.62
C THR A 129 -28.86 -20.77 20.25
N LEU A 130 -29.20 -22.04 19.99
CA LEU A 130 -28.87 -22.71 18.74
C LEU A 130 -29.44 -21.99 17.49
N PRO A 131 -30.74 -21.59 17.45
CA PRO A 131 -31.29 -20.90 16.28
C PRO A 131 -30.70 -19.50 16.05
N ILE A 132 -30.19 -18.86 17.10
CA ILE A 132 -29.52 -17.55 17.00
C ILE A 132 -28.15 -17.72 16.36
N MET A 133 -27.40 -18.74 16.77
CA MET A 133 -26.09 -19.08 16.22
C MET A 133 -26.21 -19.48 14.74
N ASP A 134 -27.22 -20.26 14.37
CA ASP A 134 -27.49 -20.63 12.97
C ASP A 134 -27.79 -19.41 12.10
N LYS A 135 -28.66 -18.51 12.60
CA LYS A 135 -28.96 -17.24 11.91
C LYS A 135 -27.73 -16.36 11.75
N TYR A 136 -26.90 -16.25 12.80
CA TYR A 136 -25.64 -15.52 12.72
C TYR A 136 -24.72 -16.07 11.65
N THR A 137 -24.59 -17.39 11.59
CA THR A 137 -23.70 -18.09 10.66
C THR A 137 -24.16 -17.90 9.22
N ALA A 138 -25.44 -18.18 8.93
CA ALA A 138 -26.01 -18.03 7.59
C ALA A 138 -25.88 -16.59 7.05
N LEU A 139 -26.06 -15.62 7.94
CA LEU A 139 -26.05 -14.21 7.60
C LEU A 139 -24.65 -13.66 7.41
N THR A 140 -23.71 -14.08 8.26
CA THR A 140 -22.28 -13.84 8.06
C THR A 140 -21.83 -14.36 6.71
N LEU A 141 -22.21 -15.59 6.36
CA LEU A 141 -21.85 -16.22 5.08
C LEU A 141 -22.43 -15.44 3.89
N LEU A 142 -23.71 -15.06 3.94
CA LEU A 142 -24.35 -14.25 2.90
C LEU A 142 -23.71 -12.87 2.71
N ILE A 143 -23.24 -12.25 3.79
CA ILE A 143 -22.53 -10.97 3.73
C ILE A 143 -21.15 -11.17 3.09
N MET A 144 -20.42 -12.22 3.47
CA MET A 144 -19.12 -12.57 2.90
C MET A 144 -19.22 -12.82 1.39
N ASP A 145 -20.23 -13.57 0.96
CA ASP A 145 -20.48 -13.84 -0.46
C ASP A 145 -20.76 -12.56 -1.24
N LYS A 146 -21.59 -11.66 -0.68
CA LYS A 146 -21.86 -10.35 -1.30
C LYS A 146 -20.62 -9.48 -1.37
N TYR A 147 -19.79 -9.51 -0.34
CA TYR A 147 -18.53 -8.79 -0.34
C TYR A 147 -17.59 -9.33 -1.43
N ALA A 148 -17.39 -10.64 -1.49
CA ALA A 148 -16.52 -11.29 -2.48
C ALA A 148 -17.01 -11.05 -3.93
N ALA A 149 -18.31 -11.20 -4.18
CA ALA A 149 -18.91 -10.97 -5.49
C ALA A 149 -18.73 -9.53 -6.00
N LEU A 150 -18.49 -8.58 -5.10
CA LEU A 150 -18.36 -7.16 -5.40
C LEU A 150 -16.91 -6.70 -5.47
N THR A 151 -16.07 -7.20 -4.57
CA THR A 151 -14.66 -6.84 -4.50
C THR A 151 -13.85 -7.49 -5.61
N LEU A 152 -14.07 -8.77 -5.90
CA LEU A 152 -13.28 -9.52 -6.88
C LEU A 152 -13.36 -8.90 -8.29
N PRO A 153 -14.54 -8.62 -8.87
CA PRO A 153 -14.61 -8.01 -10.20
C PRO A 153 -14.07 -6.58 -10.25
N THR A 154 -14.09 -5.88 -9.11
CA THR A 154 -13.57 -4.50 -9.01
C THR A 154 -12.04 -4.52 -8.97
N MET A 155 -11.45 -5.49 -8.28
CA MET A 155 -10.01 -5.75 -8.25
C MET A 155 -9.49 -6.19 -9.62
N ASP A 156 -10.21 -7.08 -10.31
CA ASP A 156 -9.86 -7.52 -11.66
C ASP A 156 -9.86 -6.35 -12.65
N LYS A 157 -10.87 -5.47 -12.57
CA LYS A 157 -10.93 -4.24 -13.38
C LYS A 157 -9.76 -3.30 -13.08
N TYR A 158 -9.40 -3.15 -11.81
CA TYR A 158 -8.24 -2.36 -11.42
C TYR A 158 -6.96 -2.92 -12.05
N ALA A 159 -6.71 -4.22 -11.93
CA ALA A 159 -5.54 -4.87 -12.52
C ALA A 159 -5.52 -4.73 -14.05
N ALA A 160 -6.66 -4.98 -14.71
CA ALA A 160 -6.79 -4.90 -16.15
C ALA A 160 -6.57 -3.49 -16.72
N LEU A 161 -6.85 -2.44 -15.94
CA LEU A 161 -6.62 -1.05 -16.35
C LEU A 161 -5.23 -0.52 -15.96
N THR A 162 -4.65 -1.02 -14.87
CA THR A 162 -3.34 -0.55 -14.38
C THR A 162 -2.16 -1.21 -15.07
N LEU A 163 -2.20 -2.52 -15.31
CA LEU A 163 -1.11 -3.25 -15.96
C LEU A 163 -0.74 -2.69 -17.34
N PRO A 164 -1.69 -2.44 -18.27
CA PRO A 164 -1.35 -1.88 -19.57
C PRO A 164 -0.75 -0.46 -19.50
N VAL A 165 -1.08 0.32 -18.45
CA VAL A 165 -0.51 1.66 -18.25
C VAL A 165 0.94 1.54 -17.80
N ILE A 166 1.25 0.60 -16.90
CA ILE A 166 2.62 0.30 -16.47
C ILE A 166 3.46 -0.20 -17.65
N ASP A 167 2.93 -1.11 -18.46
CA ASP A 167 3.62 -1.62 -19.65
C ASP A 167 3.90 -0.51 -20.67
N LYS A 168 2.92 0.36 -20.92
CA LYS A 168 3.09 1.53 -21.78
C LYS A 168 4.11 2.52 -21.22
N TYR A 169 4.13 2.72 -19.90
CA TYR A 169 5.14 3.54 -19.25
C TYR A 169 6.55 3.00 -19.52
N ALA A 170 6.79 1.71 -19.24
CA ALA A 170 8.08 1.08 -19.49
C ALA A 170 8.47 1.16 -20.98
N ALA A 171 7.55 0.82 -21.88
CA ALA A 171 7.79 0.81 -23.32
C ALA A 171 8.12 2.20 -23.90
N LEU A 172 7.58 3.29 -23.31
CA LEU A 172 7.84 4.65 -23.78
C LEU A 172 9.02 5.32 -23.08
N THR A 173 9.29 4.99 -21.81
CA THR A 173 10.38 5.61 -21.04
C THR A 173 11.74 4.97 -21.26
N LEU A 174 11.82 3.63 -21.36
CA LEU A 174 13.10 2.92 -21.56
C LEU A 174 13.84 3.40 -22.83
N PRO A 175 13.20 3.52 -24.01
CA PRO A 175 13.90 3.99 -25.21
C PRO A 175 14.37 5.45 -25.12
N ILE A 176 13.70 6.29 -24.32
CA ILE A 176 14.10 7.68 -24.08
C ILE A 176 15.35 7.70 -23.19
N MET A 177 15.37 6.87 -22.16
CA MET A 177 16.52 6.73 -21.26
C MET A 177 17.74 6.16 -21.99
N ASP A 178 17.54 5.16 -22.86
CA ASP A 178 18.61 4.60 -23.71
C ASP A 178 19.18 5.66 -24.66
N LYS A 179 18.32 6.48 -25.29
CA LYS A 179 18.77 7.61 -26.13
C LYS A 179 19.55 8.65 -25.33
N TYR A 180 19.10 8.95 -24.12
CA TYR A 180 19.79 9.86 -23.22
C TYR A 180 21.19 9.32 -22.88
N ALA A 181 21.30 8.05 -22.49
CA ALA A 181 22.59 7.40 -22.19
C ALA A 181 23.51 7.38 -23.42
N ALA A 182 22.99 7.00 -24.59
CA ALA A 182 23.74 6.94 -25.84
C ALA A 182 24.27 8.31 -26.30
N LEU A 183 23.60 9.41 -25.95
CA LEU A 183 24.06 10.77 -26.25
C LEU A 183 25.02 11.32 -25.20
N THR A 184 24.80 11.02 -23.92
CA THR A 184 25.58 11.59 -22.81
C THR A 184 26.93 10.90 -22.62
N LEU A 185 26.99 9.57 -22.70
CA LEU A 185 28.23 8.81 -22.48
C LEU A 185 29.36 9.23 -23.45
N PRO A 186 29.16 9.32 -24.78
CA PRO A 186 30.24 9.72 -25.68
C PRO A 186 30.67 11.18 -25.52
N ILE A 187 29.78 12.06 -25.04
CA ILE A 187 30.12 13.46 -24.75
C ILE A 187 31.00 13.53 -23.50
N MET A 188 30.70 12.73 -22.48
CA MET A 188 31.50 12.63 -21.26
C MET A 188 32.89 12.02 -21.53
N ASP A 189 32.97 11.01 -22.39
CA ASP A 189 34.24 10.45 -22.84
C ASP A 189 35.08 11.50 -23.58
N LYS A 190 34.45 12.23 -24.52
CA LYS A 190 35.13 13.32 -25.26
C LYS A 190 35.59 14.44 -24.33
N TYR A 191 34.78 14.82 -23.34
CA TYR A 191 35.16 15.78 -22.32
C TYR A 191 36.43 15.32 -21.60
N THR A 192 36.45 14.08 -21.12
CA THR A 192 37.60 13.51 -20.40
C THR A 192 38.85 13.49 -21.29
N VAL A 193 38.74 13.01 -22.53
CA VAL A 193 39.87 12.94 -23.49
C VAL A 193 40.42 14.33 -23.84
N LEU A 194 39.57 15.34 -23.96
CA LEU A 194 40.00 16.69 -24.39
C LEU A 194 40.50 17.55 -23.23
N THR A 195 39.98 17.34 -22.02
CA THR A 195 40.33 18.16 -20.84
C THR A 195 41.51 17.60 -20.06
N LEU A 196 41.65 16.28 -19.93
CA LEU A 196 42.72 15.66 -19.14
C LEU A 196 44.13 16.09 -19.59
N PRO A 197 44.49 16.09 -20.89
CA PRO A 197 45.82 16.53 -21.32
C PRO A 197 46.08 18.04 -21.12
N VAL A 198 45.02 18.85 -21.09
CA VAL A 198 45.12 20.29 -20.81
C VAL A 198 45.37 20.52 -19.33
N MET A 199 44.68 19.74 -18.48
CA MET A 199 44.87 19.73 -17.03
C MET A 199 46.27 19.24 -16.64
N ASP A 200 46.77 18.17 -17.27
CA ASP A 200 48.11 17.63 -17.03
C ASP A 200 49.20 18.65 -17.40
N LYS A 201 49.04 19.35 -18.53
CA LYS A 201 49.96 20.43 -18.93
C LYS A 201 49.94 21.60 -17.96
N TYR A 202 48.76 21.98 -17.47
CA TYR A 202 48.62 23.01 -16.46
C TYR A 202 49.32 22.57 -15.16
N ALA A 203 49.02 21.38 -14.66
CA ALA A 203 49.63 20.81 -13.46
C ALA A 203 51.16 20.73 -13.55
N ALA A 204 51.71 20.31 -14.69
CA ALA A 204 53.16 20.25 -14.91
C ALA A 204 53.84 21.63 -14.90
N LEU A 205 53.12 22.70 -15.26
CA LEU A 205 53.61 24.08 -15.20
C LEU A 205 53.48 24.71 -13.81
N THR A 206 52.59 24.20 -12.97
CA THR A 206 52.32 24.76 -11.62
C THR A 206 52.97 23.99 -10.48
N LEU A 207 53.10 22.66 -10.58
CA LEU A 207 53.75 21.81 -9.56
C LEU A 207 55.18 22.24 -9.20
N PRO A 208 56.07 22.55 -10.17
CA PRO A 208 57.46 22.92 -9.89
C PRO A 208 57.66 24.24 -9.14
N ILE A 209 56.57 24.94 -8.81
CA ILE A 209 56.57 26.28 -8.21
C ILE A 209 55.97 26.24 -6.78
N MET A 210 55.38 25.10 -6.38
CA MET A 210 54.78 24.90 -5.06
C MET A 210 55.71 24.22 -4.03
N ASP A 211 56.88 23.75 -4.46
CA ASP A 211 57.99 23.32 -3.60
C ASP A 211 59.06 24.43 -3.50
#